data_AF-A0A8I0H8C2-F1
#
_entry.id   AF-A0A8I0H8C2-F1
#
_cell.length_a   1.000
_cell.length_b   1.000
_cell.length_c   1.000
_cell.angle_alpha   90.00
_cell.angle_beta   90.00
_cell.angle_gamma   90.00
#
_symmetry.space_group_name_H-M   'P 1'
#
loop_
_entity.id
_entity.type
_entity.pdbx_description
1 polymer ?
#
loop_
_entity_poly.entity_id
_entity_poly.type
_entity_poly.pdbx_seq_one_letter_code
_entity_poly.pdbx_strand_id
1 'polypeptide(L)'
;KGMYDAETVEKESLRTLAERVHAHDCRLIVQLFHCGRNESAKNHGEKPLLAPSAVASPIFRTEPQEMTAEELAKTKAAFANAAA
;
A
#
# COMPACT_ATOMS: atom_id res chain seq x y z
N LYS A 1 -5.98 -9.36 -6.25
CA LYS A 1 -5.18 -9.61 -5.04
C LYS A 1 -3.72 -9.45 -5.45
N GLY A 2 -3.18 -8.26 -5.66
CA GLY A 2 -3.25 -7.02 -4.89
C GLY A 2 -1.84 -6.87 -4.32
N MET A 3 -1.08 -5.90 -4.83
CA MET A 3 0.28 -5.61 -4.35
C MET A 3 0.17 -5.02 -2.95
N TYR A 4 0.04 -5.88 -1.94
CA TYR A 4 -0.19 -5.45 -0.56
C TYR A 4 1.12 -5.20 0.19
N ASP A 5 2.23 -5.68 -0.34
CA ASP A 5 3.56 -5.54 0.23
C ASP A 5 4.60 -5.62 -0.88
N ALA A 6 5.54 -4.68 -0.92
CA ALA A 6 6.62 -4.62 -1.90
C ALA A 6 7.46 -5.91 -1.94
N GLU A 7 7.56 -6.63 -0.82
CA GLU A 7 8.26 -7.90 -0.73
C GLU A 7 7.53 -9.05 -1.44
N THR A 8 6.20 -8.94 -1.56
CA THR A 8 5.35 -9.97 -2.17
C THR A 8 5.00 -9.68 -3.63
N VAL A 9 5.45 -8.55 -4.16
CA VAL A 9 5.23 -8.20 -5.56
C VAL A 9 6.21 -8.94 -6.46
N GLU A 10 5.68 -9.64 -7.46
CA GLU A 10 6.46 -10.23 -8.53
C GLU A 10 7.13 -9.14 -9.36
N LYS A 11 8.39 -8.80 -9.04
CA LYS A 11 9.15 -7.71 -9.68
C LYS A 11 9.23 -7.86 -11.21
N GLU A 12 9.26 -9.10 -11.70
CA GLU A 12 9.29 -9.39 -13.14
C GLU A 12 8.00 -8.93 -13.85
N SER A 13 6.85 -9.05 -13.17
CA SER A 13 5.57 -8.59 -13.72
C SER A 13 5.53 -7.07 -13.91
N LEU A 14 6.10 -6.32 -12.95
CA LEU A 14 6.23 -4.87 -13.04
C LEU A 14 7.22 -4.45 -14.13
N ARG A 15 8.35 -5.16 -14.27
CA ARG A 15 9.30 -4.93 -15.36
C ARG A 15 8.66 -5.14 -16.72
N THR A 16 7.96 -6.27 -16.89
CA THR A 16 7.24 -6.58 -18.13
C THR A 16 6.21 -5.50 -18.48
N LEU A 17 5.49 -4.97 -17.49
CA LEU A 17 4.57 -3.86 -17.70
C LEU A 17 5.29 -2.59 -18.17
N ALA A 18 6.38 -2.21 -17.49
CA ALA A 18 7.17 -1.04 -17.85
C ALA A 18 7.73 -1.14 -19.27
N GLU A 19 8.30 -2.28 -19.65
CA GLU A 19 8.84 -2.53 -20.99
C GLU A 19 7.77 -2.37 -22.07
N ARG A 20 6.57 -2.93 -21.84
CA ARG A 20 5.44 -2.79 -22.79
C ARG A 20 4.98 -1.35 -22.94
N VAL A 21 4.92 -0.57 -21.86
CA VAL A 21 4.56 0.85 -21.92
C VAL A 21 5.62 1.66 -22.66
N HIS A 22 6.90 1.42 -22.36
CA HIS A 22 8.02 2.13 -22.98
C HIS A 22 8.17 1.82 -24.48
N ALA A 23 7.72 0.65 -24.95
CA ALA A 23 7.69 0.31 -26.38
C ALA A 23 6.81 1.26 -27.23
N HIS A 24 5.94 2.05 -26.58
CA HIS A 24 5.09 3.06 -27.21
C HIS A 24 5.50 4.52 -26.90
N ASP A 25 6.77 4.75 -26.53
CA ASP A 25 7.32 6.06 -26.09
C ASP A 25 6.52 6.75 -24.98
N CYS A 26 5.84 5.96 -24.17
CA CYS A 26 5.16 6.43 -22.98
C CYS A 26 6.13 6.45 -21.79
N ARG A 27 5.74 7.14 -20.72
CA ARG A 27 6.41 7.07 -19.43
C ARG A 27 5.46 6.40 -18.43
N LEU A 28 6.01 5.52 -17.60
CA LEU A 28 5.26 4.88 -16.51
C LEU A 28 5.65 5.50 -15.18
N ILE A 29 4.64 5.93 -14.41
CA ILE A 29 4.80 6.35 -13.02
C ILE A 29 3.90 5.45 -12.18
N VAL A 30 4.40 4.98 -11.04
CA VAL A 30 3.68 4.10 -10.13
C VAL A 30 3.21 4.88 -8.91
N GLN A 31 1.94 4.75 -8.56
CA GLN A 31 1.39 5.28 -7.32
C GLN A 31 1.64 4.28 -6.18
N LEU A 32 2.48 4.66 -5.23
CA LEU A 32 2.64 3.92 -3.97
C LEU A 32 1.50 4.30 -3.01
N PHE A 33 0.92 3.32 -2.34
CA PHE A 33 -0.31 3.53 -1.56
C PHE A 33 -0.34 2.71 -0.26
N HIS A 34 -0.82 3.36 0.80
CA HIS A 34 -1.16 2.74 2.08
C HIS A 34 -2.61 3.11 2.41
N CYS A 35 -3.49 2.12 2.55
CA CYS A 35 -4.94 2.36 2.66
C CYS A 35 -5.36 3.07 3.94
N GLY A 36 -4.60 2.92 5.02
CA GLY A 36 -4.89 3.55 6.30
C GLY A 36 -6.27 3.12 6.84
N ARG A 37 -7.08 4.09 7.24
CA ARG A 37 -8.48 3.89 7.68
C ARG A 37 -9.53 3.79 6.56
N ASN A 38 -9.09 3.79 5.30
CA ASN A 38 -9.97 3.84 4.12
C ASN A 38 -10.06 2.47 3.43
N GLU A 39 -10.34 1.44 4.21
CA GLU A 39 -10.59 0.08 3.73
C GLU A 39 -11.52 -0.65 4.71
N SER A 40 -12.12 -1.74 4.27
CA SER A 40 -12.95 -2.62 5.10
C SER A 40 -12.12 -3.69 5.82
N ALA A 41 -12.50 -4.03 7.06
CA ALA A 41 -11.89 -5.16 7.78
C ALA A 41 -11.92 -6.47 6.96
N LYS A 42 -13.01 -6.72 6.23
CA LYS A 42 -13.18 -7.90 5.38
C LYS A 42 -12.07 -8.02 4.32
N ASN A 43 -11.69 -6.92 3.68
CA ASN A 43 -10.66 -6.90 2.65
C ASN A 43 -9.24 -6.93 3.24
N HIS A 44 -9.09 -6.48 4.48
CA HIS A 44 -7.80 -6.45 5.19
C HIS A 44 -7.49 -7.77 5.95
N GLY A 45 -8.43 -8.72 5.94
CA GLY A 45 -8.27 -10.03 6.55
C GLY A 45 -8.13 -9.94 8.07
N GLU A 46 -7.18 -10.68 8.63
CA GLU A 46 -6.90 -10.67 10.07
C GLU A 46 -6.00 -9.52 10.52
N LYS A 47 -5.40 -8.77 9.57
CA LYS A 47 -4.51 -7.65 9.91
C LYS A 47 -5.36 -6.44 10.34
N PRO A 48 -4.99 -5.74 11.42
CA PRO A 48 -5.67 -4.50 11.79
C PRO A 48 -5.43 -3.43 10.73
N LEU A 49 -6.43 -2.57 10.49
CA LEU A 49 -6.23 -1.34 9.73
C LEU A 49 -5.42 -0.38 10.60
N LEU A 50 -4.36 0.20 10.05
CA LEU A 50 -3.48 1.13 10.77
C LEU A 50 -3.75 2.58 10.38
N ALA A 51 -3.85 3.48 11.36
CA ALA A 51 -4.03 4.91 11.11
C ALA A 51 -3.35 5.79 12.19
N PRO A 52 -3.17 7.10 11.95
CA PRO A 52 -2.61 8.00 12.96
C PRO A 52 -3.44 8.13 14.24
N SER A 53 -4.72 7.72 14.24
CA SER A 53 -5.61 7.71 15.40
C SER A 53 -6.71 6.66 15.19
N ALA A 54 -7.30 6.16 16.29
CA ALA A 54 -8.45 5.25 16.28
C ALA A 54 -9.75 5.98 15.90
N VAL A 55 -9.82 6.49 14.67
CA VAL A 55 -10.98 7.23 14.16
C VAL A 55 -11.42 6.61 12.84
N ALA A 56 -12.58 5.96 12.86
CA ALA A 56 -13.19 5.37 11.68
C ALA A 56 -13.42 6.39 10.56
N SER A 57 -13.25 5.98 9.31
CA SER A 57 -13.60 6.82 8.16
C SER A 57 -15.12 6.88 7.96
N PRO A 58 -15.68 7.99 7.41
CA PRO A 58 -17.12 8.11 7.19
C PRO A 58 -17.71 7.03 6.26
N ILE A 59 -16.88 6.54 5.34
CA ILE A 59 -17.26 5.58 4.31
C ILE A 59 -17.14 4.14 4.82
N PHE A 60 -15.98 3.74 5.33
CA PHE A 60 -15.71 2.34 5.67
C PHE A 60 -16.13 1.96 7.08
N ARG A 61 -16.24 2.95 7.99
CA ARG A 61 -16.76 2.81 9.36
C ARG A 61 -16.11 1.72 10.21
N THR A 62 -14.99 1.16 9.74
CA THR A 62 -14.16 0.22 10.47
C THR A 62 -13.21 1.04 11.32
N GLU A 63 -13.16 0.74 12.62
CA GLU A 63 -12.23 1.40 13.53
C GLU A 63 -10.81 0.90 13.27
N PRO A 64 -9.85 1.78 12.94
CA PRO A 64 -8.46 1.40 12.79
C PRO A 64 -7.77 1.34 14.16
N GLN A 65 -6.67 0.63 14.23
CA GLN A 65 -5.71 0.73 15.32
C GLN A 65 -4.83 1.97 15.12
N GLU A 66 -4.63 2.72 16.20
CA GLU A 66 -3.68 3.83 16.23
C GLU A 66 -2.24 3.30 16.11
N MET A 67 -1.47 3.89 15.20
CA MET A 67 -0.11 3.47 14.93
C MET A 67 0.86 3.88 16.04
N THR A 68 1.69 2.93 16.43
CA THR A 68 2.89 3.17 17.25
C THR A 68 3.98 3.89 16.45
N ALA A 69 4.95 4.47 17.15
CA ALA A 69 6.12 5.09 16.52
C ALA A 69 6.93 4.08 15.67
N GLU A 70 6.99 2.81 16.09
CA GLU A 70 7.64 1.75 15.32
C GLU A 70 6.88 1.41 14.05
N GLU A 71 5.55 1.34 14.08
CA GLU A 71 4.73 1.11 12.89
C GLU A 71 4.86 2.27 11.91
N LEU A 72 4.89 3.53 12.38
CA LEU A 72 5.16 4.69 11.53
C LEU A 72 6.55 4.61 10.88
N ALA A 73 7.57 4.18 11.62
CA ALA A 73 8.92 3.97 11.08
C ALA A 73 8.92 2.86 10.02
N LYS A 74 8.24 1.75 10.25
CA LYS A 74 8.08 0.65 9.28
C LYS A 74 7.36 1.11 8.02
N THR A 75 6.26 1.88 8.14
CA THR A 75 5.55 2.42 6.98
C THR A 75 6.45 3.31 6.13
N LYS A 76 7.26 4.20 6.74
CA LYS A 76 8.24 5.01 6.00
C LYS A 76 9.27 4.15 5.26
N ALA A 77 9.81 3.13 5.93
CA ALA A 77 10.76 2.20 5.32
C ALA A 77 10.12 1.41 4.16
N ALA A 78 8.86 1.00 4.29
CA ALA A 78 8.12 0.33 3.23
C ALA A 78 7.93 1.21 1.99
N PHE A 79 7.60 2.49 2.16
CA PHE A 79 7.55 3.44 1.03
C PHE A 79 8.92 3.62 0.36
N ALA A 80 10.00 3.72 1.14
CA ALA A 80 11.35 3.83 0.59
C ALA A 80 11.75 2.57 -0.20
N ASN A 81 11.46 1.39 0.34
CA ASN A 81 11.73 0.11 -0.34
C ASN A 81 10.90 -0.05 -1.61
N ALA A 82 9.62 0.36 -1.60
CA ALA A 82 8.75 0.27 -2.76
C ALA A 82 9.10 1.26 -3.89
N ALA A 83 9.82 2.34 -3.56
CA ALA A 83 10.28 3.33 -4.54
C ALA A 83 11.65 3.00 -5.17
N ALA A 84 12.39 2.04 -4.60
CA ALA A 84 13.73 1.63 -5.02
C ALA A 84 13.70 0.58 -6.13
#